data_AF-A0A969ETW4-F1
#
_entry.id   AF-A0A969ETW4-F1
#
_cell.length_a   1.000
_cell.length_b   1.000
_cell.length_c   1.000
_cell.angle_alpha   90.00
_cell.angle_beta   90.00
_cell.angle_gamma   90.00
#
_symmetry.space_group_name_H-M   'P 1'
#
loop_
_entity.id
_entity.type
_entity.pdbx_description
1 polymer ?
#
loop_
_entity_poly.entity_id
_entity_poly.type
_entity_poly.pdbx_seq_one_letter_code
_entity_poly.pdbx_strand_id
1 'polypeptide(L)'
;MSKTTDLRPVFKHVLLSIAMLVSLGLVSCGGGNGEYRLSVINAEAQFTPILMRVLSSLIAVQGSDERFHLVYELELKNPLSGNAVLEQIKVYDPDTDQVLATLDSTAIATRFQIGGINRTGLTTLLGPAQFGVLYLHLQFDTRESVPLTLAHQVTAAIDLDNLPPGSEISAGGMAAVRFEPVTVLGAPFKGENFIAADGCCESIRHIRALLPINGGLWLAQRFAIDWEQLDEQNRVFVGDPQDPRSYHIYGKDLLAVADATVVVAVDEFADQVPGAIPTGVAVSEADGNHIILDLGNGGYVLYAHLEPGSVAVAVGETVQKGQVIGRVGNSGNTSEPHLHLHVMDAPSALVADGLPYVFENYEITGINLAGTADFDNAAATGEPATITTVDPPTSHRNQLPMDLTVVRWPE
;
A
#
# COMPACT_ATOMS: atom_id res chain seq x y z
N MET A 1 26.84 47.01 32.23
CA MET A 1 27.97 47.93 31.94
C MET A 1 29.17 47.06 31.60
N SER A 2 29.50 46.91 30.31
CA SER A 2 30.75 47.44 29.68
C SER A 2 31.97 46.55 29.97
N LYS A 3 32.75 46.01 29.02
CA LYS A 3 32.89 46.24 27.58
C LYS A 3 33.70 45.07 26.97
N THR A 4 33.45 44.86 25.69
CA THR A 4 34.20 44.08 24.68
C THR A 4 35.68 44.44 24.55
N THR A 5 36.53 43.52 24.10
CA THR A 5 37.41 43.77 22.93
C THR A 5 37.94 42.50 22.26
N ASP A 6 38.00 42.63 20.95
CA ASP A 6 38.32 41.73 19.84
C ASP A 6 39.84 41.70 19.56
N LEU A 7 40.37 40.58 19.07
CA LEU A 7 41.71 40.51 18.45
C LEU A 7 41.79 39.41 17.39
N ARG A 8 41.64 39.81 16.12
CA ARG A 8 42.26 39.15 14.95
C ARG A 8 43.73 39.58 14.82
N PRO A 9 44.55 38.80 14.10
CA PRO A 9 45.49 39.43 13.18
C PRO A 9 45.44 38.85 11.75
N VAL A 10 45.62 39.78 10.81
CA VAL A 10 45.83 39.62 9.36
C VAL A 10 47.29 39.28 9.09
N PHE A 11 47.60 38.36 8.17
CA PHE A 11 48.83 38.41 7.36
C PHE A 11 48.64 37.76 5.97
N LYS A 12 49.46 38.24 5.03
CA LYS A 12 49.29 38.29 3.57
C LYS A 12 49.87 37.06 2.84
N HIS A 13 49.43 36.93 1.58
CA HIS A 13 49.85 36.07 0.47
C HIS A 13 51.30 35.54 0.44
N VAL A 14 51.44 34.25 0.09
CA VAL A 14 52.52 33.71 -0.76
C VAL A 14 51.93 32.60 -1.66
N LEU A 15 52.04 32.78 -2.98
CA LEU A 15 51.88 31.72 -4.00
C LEU A 15 53.08 30.78 -3.92
N LEU A 16 52.87 29.45 -3.95
CA LEU A 16 53.89 28.53 -4.41
C LEU A 16 53.27 27.31 -5.10
N SER A 17 53.50 27.23 -6.41
CA SER A 17 53.24 26.09 -7.27
C SER A 17 54.26 24.99 -6.96
N ILE A 18 53.79 23.75 -6.75
CA ILE A 18 54.67 22.56 -6.76
C ILE A 18 54.05 21.54 -7.72
N ALA A 19 54.65 21.46 -8.91
CA ALA A 19 54.51 20.33 -9.81
C ALA A 19 55.52 19.25 -9.36
N MET A 20 55.04 18.06 -8.98
CA MET A 20 55.88 16.88 -8.81
C MET A 20 55.81 16.03 -10.08
N LEU A 21 56.88 16.10 -10.89
CA LEU A 21 57.24 15.05 -11.83
C LEU A 21 57.74 13.84 -11.02
N VAL A 22 57.11 12.69 -11.22
CA VAL A 22 57.75 11.38 -10.96
C VAL A 22 57.85 10.66 -12.29
N SER A 23 59.07 10.56 -12.79
CA SER A 23 59.46 9.72 -13.92
C SER A 23 60.12 8.45 -13.39
N LEU A 24 59.58 7.29 -13.75
CA LEU A 24 60.31 6.02 -13.74
C LEU A 24 59.87 5.19 -14.94
N GLY A 25 60.80 4.94 -15.88
CA GLY A 25 60.66 3.90 -16.93
C GLY A 25 60.78 2.50 -16.32
N LEU A 26 60.52 1.39 -16.98
CA LEU A 26 60.46 0.98 -18.39
C LEU A 26 59.61 -0.32 -18.42
N VAL A 27 59.03 -0.66 -19.57
CA VAL A 27 59.11 -1.97 -20.26
C VAL A 27 57.92 -2.04 -21.22
N SER A 28 58.25 -1.90 -22.51
CA SER A 28 57.36 -2.20 -23.63
C SER A 28 57.42 -3.70 -23.89
N CYS A 29 56.30 -4.38 -23.70
CA CYS A 29 55.97 -5.66 -24.33
C CYS A 29 54.52 -5.57 -24.80
N GLY A 30 54.31 -5.78 -26.09
CA GLY A 30 53.06 -5.53 -26.78
C GLY A 30 51.89 -6.42 -26.35
N GLY A 31 50.68 -5.89 -26.54
CA GLY A 31 49.44 -6.63 -26.40
C GLY A 31 48.24 -5.70 -26.32
N GLY A 32 47.56 -5.50 -27.45
CA GLY A 32 46.17 -5.01 -27.55
C GLY A 32 45.87 -3.63 -26.94
N ASN A 33 45.80 -2.60 -27.79
CA ASN A 33 45.06 -1.38 -27.48
C ASN A 33 43.57 -1.71 -27.36
N GLY A 34 43.16 -2.20 -26.20
CA GLY A 34 41.79 -2.06 -25.73
C GLY A 34 41.63 -0.62 -25.24
N GLU A 35 41.14 0.25 -26.11
CA GLU A 35 40.53 1.51 -25.68
C GLU A 35 39.38 1.17 -24.71
N TYR A 36 39.65 1.15 -23.40
CA TYR A 36 38.61 1.41 -22.41
C TYR A 36 38.29 2.90 -22.44
N ARG A 37 37.74 3.35 -23.57
CA ARG A 37 37.04 4.63 -23.64
C ARG A 37 35.78 4.47 -22.80
N LEU A 38 35.76 5.21 -21.70
CA LEU A 38 34.58 5.63 -20.96
C LEU A 38 33.42 5.94 -21.92
N SER A 39 32.56 4.96 -22.20
CA SER A 39 31.35 5.13 -23.00
C SER A 39 30.13 5.48 -22.13
N VAL A 40 30.36 6.08 -20.95
CA VAL A 40 29.31 6.45 -20.00
C VAL A 40 29.42 7.94 -19.65
N ILE A 41 29.42 8.82 -20.65
CA ILE A 41 29.16 10.25 -20.43
C ILE A 41 28.52 10.82 -21.70
N ASN A 42 27.24 10.56 -21.92
CA ASN A 42 26.44 11.32 -22.90
C ASN A 42 24.94 11.29 -22.56
N ALA A 43 24.61 11.30 -21.27
CA ALA A 43 23.31 11.82 -20.85
C ALA A 43 23.52 13.32 -20.59
N GLU A 44 22.84 14.18 -21.35
CA GLU A 44 22.80 15.61 -21.04
C GLU A 44 22.30 15.79 -19.60
N ALA A 45 22.95 16.66 -18.83
CA ALA A 45 22.50 16.96 -17.49
C ALA A 45 21.12 17.65 -17.56
N GLN A 46 20.10 17.01 -16.98
CA GLN A 46 18.75 17.54 -16.90
C GLN A 46 18.48 18.05 -15.48
N PHE A 47 17.90 19.25 -15.38
CA PHE A 47 17.40 19.76 -14.11
C PHE A 47 16.17 18.96 -13.68
N THR A 48 16.15 18.43 -12.45
CA THR A 48 15.08 17.57 -11.95
C THR A 48 14.57 18.12 -10.62
N PRO A 49 13.65 19.11 -10.65
CA PRO A 49 13.16 19.78 -9.45
C PRO A 49 12.28 18.89 -8.57
N ILE A 50 11.73 17.80 -9.09
CA ILE A 50 10.95 16.81 -8.33
C ILE A 50 11.60 15.44 -8.50
N LEU A 51 12.11 14.89 -7.40
CA LEU A 51 12.68 13.54 -7.39
C LEU A 51 11.55 12.53 -7.17
N MET A 52 11.63 11.40 -7.86
CA MET A 52 10.57 10.39 -7.90
C MET A 52 11.09 9.00 -7.58
N ARG A 53 10.34 8.24 -6.79
CA ARG A 53 10.65 6.84 -6.47
C ARG A 53 9.37 6.05 -6.23
N VAL A 54 9.23 4.89 -6.87
CA VAL A 54 8.19 3.91 -6.51
C VAL A 54 8.58 3.26 -5.18
N LEU A 55 7.66 3.20 -4.23
CA LEU A 55 7.97 2.77 -2.85
C LEU A 55 7.99 1.26 -2.63
N SER A 56 7.36 0.47 -3.49
CA SER A 56 7.32 -0.99 -3.37
C SER A 56 7.45 -1.71 -4.71
N SER A 57 7.50 -3.04 -4.66
CA SER A 57 7.29 -3.88 -5.84
C SER A 57 5.92 -3.60 -6.48
N LEU A 58 5.90 -3.58 -7.82
CA LEU A 58 4.71 -3.44 -8.64
C LEU A 58 4.25 -4.83 -9.06
N ILE A 59 3.18 -5.33 -8.46
CA ILE A 59 2.64 -6.66 -8.78
C ILE A 59 1.21 -6.46 -9.31
N ALA A 60 0.97 -6.90 -10.54
CA ALA A 60 -0.36 -6.85 -11.12
C ALA A 60 -1.21 -8.03 -10.61
N VAL A 61 -2.45 -7.76 -10.24
CA VAL A 61 -3.42 -8.78 -9.79
C VAL A 61 -4.69 -8.70 -10.59
N GLN A 62 -5.28 -9.85 -10.93
CA GLN A 62 -6.57 -9.86 -11.62
C GLN A 62 -7.71 -9.75 -10.61
N GLY A 63 -8.57 -8.76 -10.81
CA GLY A 63 -9.77 -8.55 -10.00
C GLY A 63 -10.94 -9.42 -10.47
N SER A 64 -12.01 -9.44 -9.68
CA SER A 64 -13.27 -10.09 -10.03
C SER A 64 -14.06 -9.38 -11.13
N ASP A 65 -13.58 -8.22 -11.57
CA ASP A 65 -14.09 -7.50 -12.74
C ASP A 65 -13.37 -7.90 -14.04
N GLU A 66 -12.58 -9.00 -13.99
CA GLU A 66 -11.78 -9.56 -15.06
C GLU A 66 -10.57 -8.72 -15.51
N ARG A 67 -10.36 -7.54 -14.92
CA ARG A 67 -9.24 -6.65 -15.27
C ARG A 67 -8.03 -6.88 -14.39
N PHE A 68 -6.86 -6.51 -14.90
CA PHE A 68 -5.62 -6.47 -14.13
C PHE A 68 -5.47 -5.10 -13.48
N HIS A 69 -5.30 -5.11 -12.17
CA HIS A 69 -5.09 -3.93 -11.34
C HIS A 69 -3.64 -3.83 -10.93
N LEU A 70 -3.07 -2.63 -11.09
CA LEU A 70 -1.75 -2.29 -10.60
C LEU A 70 -1.88 -1.11 -9.64
N VAL A 71 -1.61 -1.39 -8.37
CA VAL A 71 -1.82 -0.47 -7.26
C VAL A 71 -0.49 -0.22 -6.55
N TYR A 72 -0.10 1.04 -6.47
CA TYR A 72 1.21 1.43 -5.92
C TYR A 72 1.31 2.92 -5.59
N GLU A 73 2.40 3.27 -4.94
CA GLU A 73 2.69 4.60 -4.44
C GLU A 73 3.95 5.16 -5.07
N LEU A 74 3.83 6.40 -5.56
CA LEU A 74 4.94 7.19 -6.07
C LEU A 74 5.33 8.24 -5.03
N GLU A 75 6.51 8.10 -4.45
CA GLU A 75 7.13 9.12 -3.60
C GLU A 75 7.63 10.27 -4.47
N LEU A 76 7.19 11.48 -4.15
CA LEU A 76 7.64 12.74 -4.74
C LEU A 76 8.41 13.53 -3.68
N LYS A 77 9.61 14.01 -4.02
CA LYS A 77 10.43 14.85 -3.14
C LYS A 77 10.73 16.17 -3.80
N ASN A 78 10.54 17.24 -3.06
CA ASN A 78 10.98 18.58 -3.43
C ASN A 78 12.27 18.91 -2.66
N PRO A 79 13.46 18.76 -3.27
CA PRO A 79 14.73 19.11 -2.64
C PRO A 79 15.01 20.62 -2.64
N LEU A 80 14.15 21.43 -3.28
CA LEU A 80 14.34 22.86 -3.43
C LEU A 80 13.91 23.63 -2.16
N SER A 81 14.32 24.90 -2.09
CA SER A 81 13.87 25.85 -1.07
C SER A 81 12.52 26.51 -1.40
N GLY A 82 11.99 26.25 -2.60
CA GLY A 82 10.77 26.82 -3.14
C GLY A 82 9.58 25.86 -3.09
N ASN A 83 8.37 26.38 -3.28
CA ASN A 83 7.18 25.55 -3.40
C ASN A 83 7.10 24.91 -4.80
N ALA A 84 6.53 23.71 -4.87
CA ALA A 84 6.14 23.08 -6.11
C ALA A 84 4.64 22.80 -6.12
N VAL A 85 3.91 23.35 -7.10
CA VAL A 85 2.51 23.02 -7.33
C VAL A 85 2.45 21.96 -8.43
N LEU A 86 2.00 20.75 -8.09
CA LEU A 86 1.87 19.64 -9.01
C LEU A 86 0.69 19.89 -9.97
N GLU A 87 0.97 19.93 -11.26
CA GLU A 87 -0.02 20.26 -12.30
C GLU A 87 -0.46 19.04 -13.09
N GLN A 88 0.48 18.13 -13.35
CA GLN A 88 0.22 16.92 -14.12
C GLN A 88 1.17 15.81 -13.76
N ILE A 89 0.66 14.58 -13.76
CA ILE A 89 1.46 13.36 -13.64
C ILE A 89 1.09 12.43 -14.78
N LYS A 90 2.10 12.02 -15.56
CA LYS A 90 1.95 11.00 -16.59
C LYS A 90 2.62 9.71 -16.13
N VAL A 91 1.95 8.60 -16.36
CA VAL A 91 2.52 7.26 -16.27
C VAL A 91 2.58 6.69 -17.67
N TYR A 92 3.72 6.15 -18.06
CA TYR A 92 3.95 5.64 -19.40
C TYR A 92 4.85 4.41 -19.40
N ASP A 93 4.74 3.60 -20.45
CA ASP A 93 5.67 2.53 -20.76
C ASP A 93 6.90 3.13 -21.46
N PRO A 94 8.10 3.07 -20.85
CA PRO A 94 9.30 3.67 -21.42
C PRO A 94 9.85 2.91 -22.64
N ASP A 95 9.40 1.69 -22.90
CA ASP A 95 9.85 0.90 -24.06
C ASP A 95 9.05 1.26 -25.33
N THR A 96 7.80 1.72 -25.16
CA THR A 96 6.87 2.02 -26.27
C THR A 96 6.43 3.48 -26.35
N ASP A 97 6.79 4.30 -25.35
CA ASP A 97 6.28 5.65 -25.12
C ASP A 97 4.74 5.73 -24.97
N GLN A 98 4.07 4.59 -24.76
CA GLN A 98 2.63 4.56 -24.56
C GLN A 98 2.26 5.22 -23.24
N VAL A 99 1.45 6.28 -23.29
CA VAL A 99 0.86 6.89 -22.10
C VAL A 99 -0.25 5.97 -21.56
N LEU A 100 -0.10 5.54 -20.32
CA LEU A 100 -1.00 4.60 -19.63
C LEU A 100 -1.97 5.34 -18.72
N ALA A 101 -1.54 6.44 -18.12
CA ALA A 101 -2.39 7.33 -17.36
C ALA A 101 -1.89 8.77 -17.42
N THR A 102 -2.82 9.71 -17.29
CA THR A 102 -2.52 11.13 -17.06
C THR A 102 -3.46 11.65 -15.99
N LEU A 103 -2.89 12.16 -14.90
CA LEU A 103 -3.61 12.83 -13.83
C LEU A 103 -3.37 14.33 -13.97
N ASP A 104 -4.45 15.11 -14.00
CA ASP A 104 -4.38 16.57 -13.89
C ASP A 104 -4.36 17.02 -12.42
N SER A 105 -4.27 18.33 -12.18
CA SER A 105 -4.25 18.90 -10.83
C SER A 105 -5.46 18.50 -9.98
N THR A 106 -6.62 18.28 -10.59
CA THR A 106 -7.85 17.89 -9.88
C THR A 106 -7.74 16.44 -9.40
N ALA A 107 -7.26 15.54 -10.27
CA ALA A 107 -7.02 14.15 -9.90
C ALA A 107 -5.86 13.99 -8.88
N ILE A 108 -4.82 14.83 -8.99
CA ILE A 108 -3.72 14.84 -8.01
C ILE A 108 -4.23 15.28 -6.63
N ALA A 109 -5.08 16.32 -6.56
CA ALA A 109 -5.63 16.84 -5.32
C ALA A 109 -6.47 15.84 -4.51
N THR A 110 -6.86 14.70 -5.10
CA THR A 110 -7.61 13.62 -4.42
C THR A 110 -6.76 12.39 -4.11
N ARG A 111 -5.50 12.36 -4.56
CA ARG A 111 -4.61 11.17 -4.50
C ARG A 111 -3.24 11.44 -3.91
N PHE A 112 -2.81 12.71 -3.84
CA PHE A 112 -1.52 13.11 -3.31
C PHE A 112 -1.63 13.63 -1.88
N GLN A 113 -0.78 13.10 -1.01
CA GLN A 113 -0.67 13.53 0.39
C GLN A 113 0.78 13.88 0.72
N ILE A 114 0.98 14.89 1.56
CA ILE A 114 2.31 15.13 2.16
C ILE A 114 2.64 13.98 3.10
N GLY A 115 3.91 13.58 3.15
CA GLY A 115 4.38 12.51 4.00
C GLY A 115 3.97 12.69 5.46
N GLY A 116 3.24 11.71 6.01
CA GLY A 116 2.70 11.72 7.37
C GLY A 116 1.44 10.86 7.49
N ILE A 117 0.93 10.67 8.72
CA ILE A 117 -0.27 9.86 9.04
C ILE A 117 -1.54 10.73 8.90
N ASN A 118 -1.66 11.53 7.83
CA ASN A 118 -2.86 12.32 7.56
C ASN A 118 -3.43 11.99 6.18
N ARG A 119 -4.35 11.01 6.16
CA ARG A 119 -4.99 10.48 4.96
C ARG A 119 -6.01 11.45 4.33
N THR A 120 -6.37 12.54 5.01
CA THR A 120 -7.36 13.53 4.55
C THR A 120 -6.73 14.87 4.15
N GLY A 121 -5.44 15.09 4.43
CA GLY A 121 -4.67 16.27 4.06
C GLY A 121 -4.22 16.28 2.59
N LEU A 122 -5.12 15.97 1.67
CA LEU A 122 -4.83 15.86 0.24
C LEU A 122 -4.57 17.23 -0.38
N THR A 123 -3.61 17.30 -1.30
CA THR A 123 -3.11 18.57 -1.84
C THR A 123 -2.47 18.40 -3.22
N THR A 124 -2.15 19.50 -3.89
CA THR A 124 -1.22 19.53 -5.03
C THR A 124 0.09 20.24 -4.67
N LEU A 125 0.17 20.86 -3.50
CA LEU A 125 1.33 21.64 -3.06
C LEU A 125 2.34 20.72 -2.38
N LEU A 126 3.57 20.71 -2.88
CA LEU A 126 4.73 20.10 -2.24
C LEU A 126 5.73 21.20 -1.84
N GLY A 127 5.78 21.49 -0.55
CA GLY A 127 6.61 22.56 0.00
C GLY A 127 8.11 22.25 0.01
N PRO A 128 8.93 23.23 0.44
CA PRO A 128 10.39 23.10 0.48
C PRO A 128 10.84 21.95 1.37
N ALA A 129 11.80 21.15 0.91
CA ALA A 129 12.34 20.00 1.61
C ALA A 129 11.29 18.97 2.09
N GLN A 130 10.09 18.99 1.50
CA GLN A 130 9.04 18.01 1.80
C GLN A 130 9.12 16.82 0.85
N PHE A 131 8.58 15.71 1.33
CA PHE A 131 8.17 14.60 0.47
C PHE A 131 6.66 14.40 0.60
N GLY A 132 6.07 13.82 -0.43
CA GLY A 132 4.70 13.36 -0.43
C GLY A 132 4.58 12.06 -1.19
N VAL A 133 3.41 11.45 -1.10
CA VAL A 133 3.10 10.16 -1.72
C VAL A 133 1.84 10.31 -2.56
N LEU A 134 1.96 9.96 -3.83
CA LEU A 134 0.85 9.87 -4.76
C LEU A 134 0.40 8.41 -4.86
N TYR A 135 -0.88 8.20 -4.63
CA TYR A 135 -1.52 6.92 -4.86
C TYR A 135 -1.90 6.74 -6.34
N LEU A 136 -1.47 5.63 -6.96
CA LEU A 136 -1.72 5.29 -8.35
C LEU A 136 -2.41 3.93 -8.48
N HIS A 137 -3.44 3.90 -9.32
CA HIS A 137 -4.19 2.71 -9.68
C HIS A 137 -4.37 2.68 -11.19
N LEU A 138 -3.75 1.69 -11.84
CA LEU A 138 -3.87 1.44 -13.28
C LEU A 138 -4.67 0.17 -13.53
N GLN A 139 -5.46 0.16 -14.59
CA GLN A 139 -6.35 -0.94 -14.96
C GLN A 139 -6.08 -1.34 -16.40
N PHE A 140 -6.04 -2.65 -16.64
CA PHE A 140 -5.69 -3.24 -17.93
C PHE A 140 -6.67 -4.37 -18.26
N ASP A 141 -7.18 -4.41 -19.48
CA ASP A 141 -8.19 -5.42 -19.88
C ASP A 141 -7.60 -6.82 -20.02
N THR A 142 -6.29 -6.91 -20.31
CA THR A 142 -5.60 -8.19 -20.56
C THR A 142 -4.23 -8.19 -19.91
N ARG A 143 -3.71 -9.39 -19.64
CA ARG A 143 -2.36 -9.56 -19.08
C ARG A 143 -1.30 -8.97 -20.01
N GLU A 144 -1.49 -9.12 -21.32
CA GLU A 144 -0.57 -8.65 -22.37
C GLU A 144 -0.52 -7.11 -22.46
N SER A 145 -1.58 -6.43 -22.01
CA SER A 145 -1.62 -4.96 -21.96
C SER A 145 -0.94 -4.36 -20.73
N VAL A 146 -0.58 -5.18 -19.72
CA VAL A 146 0.20 -4.73 -18.57
C VAL A 146 1.68 -4.62 -18.99
N PRO A 147 2.32 -3.45 -18.89
CA PRO A 147 3.70 -3.26 -19.33
C PRO A 147 4.68 -3.94 -18.36
N LEU A 148 5.87 -4.27 -18.85
CA LEU A 148 6.94 -4.86 -18.01
C LEU A 148 7.68 -3.81 -17.17
N THR A 149 7.63 -2.55 -17.60
CA THR A 149 8.23 -1.42 -16.90
C THR A 149 7.31 -0.21 -16.95
N LEU A 150 7.42 0.65 -15.95
CA LEU A 150 6.71 1.92 -15.89
C LEU A 150 7.70 3.04 -15.62
N ALA A 151 7.44 4.20 -16.20
CA ALA A 151 8.13 5.45 -15.91
C ALA A 151 7.11 6.58 -15.67
N HIS A 152 7.58 7.63 -15.01
CA HIS A 152 6.76 8.73 -14.56
C HIS A 152 7.31 10.06 -15.05
N GLN A 153 6.40 10.96 -15.37
CA GLN A 153 6.71 12.36 -15.65
C GLN A 153 5.82 13.25 -14.79
N VAL A 154 6.42 14.18 -14.06
CA VAL A 154 5.73 15.19 -13.25
C VAL A 154 5.96 16.56 -13.86
N THR A 155 4.87 17.27 -14.14
CA THR A 155 4.89 18.70 -14.46
C THR A 155 4.48 19.47 -13.23
N ALA A 156 5.30 20.43 -12.81
CA ALA A 156 5.03 21.26 -11.64
C ALA A 156 5.44 22.71 -11.86
N ALA A 157 4.63 23.65 -11.37
CA ALA A 157 5.02 25.05 -11.27
C ALA A 157 5.95 25.22 -10.06
N ILE A 158 7.16 25.72 -10.30
CA ILE A 158 8.20 25.87 -9.27
C ILE A 158 8.34 27.35 -8.90
N ASP A 159 8.07 27.67 -7.64
CA ASP A 159 8.27 28.99 -7.07
C ASP A 159 9.66 29.11 -6.47
N LEU A 160 10.65 29.54 -7.25
CA LEU A 160 12.04 29.70 -6.83
C LEU A 160 12.66 30.96 -7.46
N ASP A 161 13.25 31.83 -6.63
CA ASP A 161 13.74 33.17 -7.01
C ASP A 161 14.67 33.22 -8.24
N ASN A 162 15.41 32.14 -8.51
CA ASN A 162 16.39 32.06 -9.60
C ASN A 162 15.94 31.22 -10.80
N LEU A 163 14.69 30.73 -10.79
CA LEU A 163 14.10 30.03 -11.94
C LEU A 163 13.18 30.98 -12.72
N PRO A 164 13.17 30.92 -14.06
CA PRO A 164 12.16 31.60 -14.86
C PRO A 164 10.75 31.17 -14.42
N PRO A 165 9.75 32.08 -14.46
CA PRO A 165 8.37 31.70 -14.21
C PRO A 165 7.91 30.63 -15.21
N GLY A 166 7.31 29.55 -14.73
CA GLY A 166 6.77 28.49 -15.58
C GLY A 166 6.69 27.15 -14.87
N SER A 167 6.35 26.13 -15.66
CA SER A 167 6.29 24.74 -15.23
C SER A 167 7.57 24.02 -15.65
N GLU A 168 8.11 23.24 -14.73
CA GLU A 168 9.24 22.36 -14.99
C GLU A 168 8.76 20.91 -15.09
N ILE A 169 9.48 20.12 -15.88
CA ILE A 169 9.19 18.71 -16.10
C ILE A 169 10.30 17.87 -15.48
N SER A 170 9.93 16.96 -14.59
CA SER A 170 10.81 15.92 -14.06
C SER A 170 10.39 14.57 -14.61
N ALA A 171 11.33 13.76 -15.11
CA ALA A 171 11.10 12.36 -15.52
C ALA A 171 11.91 11.41 -14.63
N GLY A 172 11.36 10.23 -14.32
CA GLY A 172 12.03 9.28 -13.42
C GLY A 172 11.07 8.27 -12.79
N GLY A 173 11.43 7.78 -11.60
CA GLY A 173 10.63 6.80 -10.88
C GLY A 173 10.40 5.50 -11.68
N MET A 174 11.39 5.10 -12.48
CA MET A 174 11.26 3.89 -13.31
C MET A 174 11.22 2.65 -12.42
N ALA A 175 10.30 1.74 -12.70
CA ALA A 175 10.14 0.53 -11.91
C ALA A 175 9.64 -0.65 -12.76
N ALA A 176 10.10 -1.85 -12.42
CA ALA A 176 9.71 -3.08 -13.10
C ALA A 176 8.38 -3.59 -12.53
N VAL A 177 7.48 -3.99 -13.43
CA VAL A 177 6.24 -4.67 -13.09
C VAL A 177 6.48 -6.17 -13.08
N ARG A 178 6.03 -6.83 -12.03
CA ARG A 178 6.22 -8.25 -11.79
C ARG A 178 4.90 -8.99 -11.93
N PHE A 179 5.00 -10.20 -12.48
CA PHE A 179 3.94 -11.20 -12.46
C PHE A 179 4.39 -12.41 -11.66
N GLU A 180 4.92 -12.17 -10.47
CA GLU A 180 5.18 -13.24 -9.52
C GLU A 180 3.86 -14.01 -9.28
N PRO A 181 3.92 -15.32 -8.95
CA PRO A 181 2.72 -16.05 -8.61
C PRO A 181 2.06 -15.35 -7.43
N VAL A 182 0.90 -14.77 -7.67
CA VAL A 182 0.10 -14.13 -6.64
C VAL A 182 -0.36 -15.22 -5.67
N THR A 183 -0.25 -14.96 -4.36
CA THR A 183 -0.66 -15.91 -3.33
C THR A 183 -2.13 -16.29 -3.52
N VAL A 184 -2.41 -17.60 -3.59
CA VAL A 184 -3.77 -18.13 -3.73
C VAL A 184 -4.25 -18.62 -2.37
N LEU A 185 -5.32 -18.01 -1.88
CA LEU A 185 -5.94 -18.31 -0.59
C LEU A 185 -7.20 -19.18 -0.76
N GLY A 186 -7.45 -20.07 0.18
CA GLY A 186 -8.74 -20.71 0.38
C GLY A 186 -9.75 -19.78 1.05
N ALA A 187 -10.98 -20.26 1.25
CA ALA A 187 -12.01 -19.51 1.94
C ALA A 187 -11.63 -19.26 3.43
N PRO A 188 -11.72 -18.02 3.93
CA PRO A 188 -11.52 -17.71 5.35
C PRO A 188 -12.77 -18.02 6.19
N PHE A 189 -13.90 -18.29 5.54
CA PHE A 189 -15.20 -18.59 6.17
C PHE A 189 -15.92 -19.74 5.49
N LYS A 190 -17.05 -20.16 6.09
CA LYS A 190 -18.11 -20.92 5.42
C LYS A 190 -19.38 -20.09 5.37
N GLY A 191 -20.13 -20.21 4.27
CA GLY A 191 -21.44 -19.60 4.12
C GLY A 191 -21.45 -18.44 3.13
N GLU A 192 -22.40 -17.54 3.33
CA GLU A 192 -22.79 -16.50 2.37
C GLU A 192 -22.90 -15.12 3.01
N ASN A 193 -23.11 -14.13 2.14
CA ASN A 193 -23.32 -12.72 2.49
C ASN A 193 -22.11 -12.05 3.15
N PHE A 194 -20.90 -12.49 2.83
CA PHE A 194 -19.68 -11.81 3.27
C PHE A 194 -19.38 -10.66 2.30
N ILE A 195 -19.20 -9.45 2.80
CA ILE A 195 -18.83 -8.30 1.97
C ILE A 195 -17.34 -8.01 2.12
N ALA A 196 -16.64 -7.85 1.00
CA ALA A 196 -15.26 -7.40 0.96
C ALA A 196 -15.21 -5.87 1.11
N ALA A 197 -15.11 -5.37 2.33
CA ALA A 197 -15.04 -3.93 2.60
C ALA A 197 -13.59 -3.44 2.64
N ASP A 198 -13.42 -2.15 2.32
CA ASP A 198 -12.14 -1.44 2.28
C ASP A 198 -11.05 -2.17 1.49
N GLY A 199 -11.49 -2.95 0.50
CA GLY A 199 -10.66 -3.77 -0.35
C GLY A 199 -10.09 -2.98 -1.52
N CYS A 200 -9.48 -3.72 -2.44
CA CYS A 200 -8.92 -3.13 -3.65
C CYS A 200 -10.03 -2.51 -4.53
N CYS A 201 -9.85 -1.36 -5.16
CA CYS A 201 -8.59 -0.66 -5.34
C CYS A 201 -8.67 0.86 -5.17
N GLU A 202 -9.77 1.40 -4.63
CA GLU A 202 -9.91 2.85 -4.43
C GLU A 202 -10.21 3.23 -2.98
N SER A 203 -10.40 2.24 -2.09
CA SER A 203 -10.51 2.52 -0.65
C SER A 203 -9.27 3.27 -0.16
N ILE A 204 -9.51 4.26 0.69
CA ILE A 204 -8.49 5.10 1.28
C ILE A 204 -7.95 4.55 2.60
N ARG A 205 -8.66 3.62 3.26
CA ARG A 205 -8.31 3.17 4.61
C ARG A 205 -7.07 2.29 4.60
N HIS A 206 -7.06 1.24 3.78
CA HIS A 206 -5.95 0.29 3.72
C HIS A 206 -4.91 0.66 2.69
N ILE A 207 -5.35 0.98 1.48
CA ILE A 207 -4.46 1.09 0.32
C ILE A 207 -3.49 2.28 0.43
N ARG A 208 -3.77 3.24 1.33
CA ARG A 208 -2.92 4.41 1.57
C ARG A 208 -2.22 4.39 2.94
N ALA A 209 -2.11 3.22 3.57
CA ALA A 209 -1.53 3.05 4.90
C ALA A 209 0.02 3.02 4.87
N LEU A 210 0.63 4.19 4.70
CA LEU A 210 2.08 4.37 4.82
C LEU A 210 2.49 4.55 6.29
N LEU A 211 3.08 3.52 6.90
CA LEU A 211 3.40 3.49 8.33
C LEU A 211 4.87 3.81 8.62
N PRO A 212 5.20 4.87 9.40
CA PRO A 212 6.57 5.21 9.79
C PRO A 212 7.02 4.44 11.03
N ILE A 213 7.36 3.15 10.87
CA ILE A 213 7.64 2.24 12.00
C ILE A 213 9.08 1.74 11.95
N ASN A 214 9.74 1.70 13.12
CA ASN A 214 11.11 1.23 13.29
C ASN A 214 12.15 1.91 12.38
N GLY A 215 11.94 3.20 12.05
CA GLY A 215 12.83 3.98 11.18
C GLY A 215 12.64 3.74 9.68
N GLY A 216 11.65 2.93 9.28
CA GLY A 216 11.25 2.70 7.90
C GLY A 216 9.86 3.27 7.58
N LEU A 217 9.51 3.28 6.30
CA LEU A 217 8.15 3.50 5.82
C LEU A 217 7.65 2.18 5.23
N TRP A 218 6.49 1.71 5.68
CA TRP A 218 5.92 0.42 5.30
C TRP A 218 4.55 0.61 4.67
N LEU A 219 4.28 -0.06 3.56
CA LEU A 219 2.98 -0.03 2.89
C LEU A 219 2.13 -1.21 3.39
N ALA A 220 2.05 -1.26 4.71
CA ALA A 220 1.25 -2.22 5.44
C ALA A 220 -0.19 -2.12 4.96
N GLN A 221 -0.86 -3.25 4.75
CA GLN A 221 -2.29 -3.29 4.42
C GLN A 221 -2.69 -2.93 2.98
N ARG A 222 -1.79 -2.68 2.01
CA ARG A 222 -2.22 -2.24 0.66
C ARG A 222 -3.37 -3.06 0.02
N PHE A 223 -3.36 -4.38 0.23
CA PHE A 223 -4.37 -5.30 -0.29
C PHE A 223 -5.26 -5.91 0.81
N ALA A 224 -5.33 -5.28 1.98
CA ALA A 224 -6.20 -5.76 3.03
C ALA A 224 -7.67 -5.68 2.64
N ILE A 225 -8.43 -6.64 3.16
CA ILE A 225 -9.88 -6.66 3.08
C ILE A 225 -10.39 -6.77 4.51
N ASP A 226 -11.30 -5.89 4.88
CA ASP A 226 -12.14 -6.04 6.06
C ASP A 226 -13.38 -6.81 5.64
N TRP A 227 -13.43 -8.08 6.04
CA TRP A 227 -14.59 -8.89 5.80
C TRP A 227 -15.64 -8.59 6.87
N GLU A 228 -16.83 -8.27 6.41
CA GLU A 228 -18.03 -8.16 7.23
C GLU A 228 -19.10 -9.13 6.71
N GLN A 229 -20.19 -9.30 7.46
CA GLN A 229 -21.29 -10.17 7.04
C GLN A 229 -22.63 -9.44 7.11
N LEU A 230 -23.41 -9.60 6.06
CA LEU A 230 -24.74 -9.06 5.94
C LEU A 230 -25.80 -10.11 6.28
N ASP A 231 -26.93 -9.69 6.85
CA ASP A 231 -28.12 -10.53 6.89
C ASP A 231 -28.89 -10.52 5.56
N GLU A 232 -30.00 -11.26 5.51
CA GLU A 232 -30.91 -11.32 4.36
C GLU A 232 -31.55 -9.96 3.98
N GLN A 233 -31.46 -8.96 4.85
CA GLN A 233 -31.92 -7.60 4.60
C GLN A 233 -30.74 -6.64 4.32
N ASN A 234 -29.54 -7.16 4.05
CA ASN A 234 -28.32 -6.40 3.80
C ASN A 234 -27.86 -5.51 4.96
N ARG A 235 -28.22 -5.84 6.21
CA ARG A 235 -27.75 -5.08 7.38
C ARG A 235 -26.49 -5.71 7.94
N VAL A 236 -25.55 -4.88 8.40
CA VAL A 236 -24.29 -5.29 9.03
C VAL A 236 -24.51 -5.79 10.47
N PHE A 237 -25.46 -5.18 11.18
CA PHE A 237 -25.79 -5.53 12.56
C PHE A 237 -27.28 -5.32 12.85
N VAL A 238 -27.78 -5.93 13.93
CA VAL A 238 -29.12 -5.71 14.48
C VAL A 238 -29.04 -5.65 16.00
N GLY A 239 -29.63 -4.60 16.59
CA GLY A 239 -29.68 -4.42 18.04
C GLY A 239 -28.86 -3.25 18.51
N ASP A 240 -28.07 -3.44 19.57
CA ASP A 240 -27.27 -2.38 20.17
C ASP A 240 -25.96 -2.20 19.36
N PRO A 241 -25.73 -1.06 18.69
CA PRO A 241 -24.50 -0.84 17.94
C PRO A 241 -23.24 -0.83 18.81
N GLN A 242 -23.37 -0.72 20.14
CA GLN A 242 -22.22 -0.77 21.07
C GLN A 242 -21.94 -2.17 21.61
N ASP A 243 -22.69 -3.18 21.19
CA ASP A 243 -22.45 -4.58 21.54
C ASP A 243 -21.85 -5.32 20.33
N PRO A 244 -20.60 -5.81 20.41
CA PRO A 244 -20.00 -6.59 19.31
C PRO A 244 -20.89 -7.73 18.83
N ARG A 245 -21.67 -8.34 19.73
CA ARG A 245 -22.56 -9.49 19.44
C ARG A 245 -23.79 -9.11 18.61
N SER A 246 -24.05 -7.82 18.40
CA SER A 246 -25.11 -7.36 17.50
C SER A 246 -24.71 -7.44 16.02
N TYR A 247 -23.41 -7.54 15.71
CA TYR A 247 -22.88 -7.64 14.36
C TYR A 247 -22.92 -9.08 13.87
N HIS A 248 -23.37 -9.31 12.63
CA HIS A 248 -23.61 -10.68 12.14
C HIS A 248 -22.34 -11.51 12.00
N ILE A 249 -21.20 -10.85 11.77
CA ILE A 249 -19.91 -11.52 11.63
C ILE A 249 -19.26 -11.87 12.97
N TYR A 250 -19.64 -11.21 14.08
CA TYR A 250 -19.01 -11.48 15.37
C TYR A 250 -19.18 -12.96 15.78
N GLY A 251 -18.09 -13.58 16.22
CA GLY A 251 -18.06 -14.99 16.62
C GLY A 251 -18.09 -15.98 15.46
N LYS A 252 -17.96 -15.55 14.19
CA LYS A 252 -17.81 -16.48 13.06
C LYS A 252 -16.49 -17.22 13.12
N ASP A 253 -16.54 -18.52 12.87
CA ASP A 253 -15.36 -19.38 12.77
C ASP A 253 -14.46 -18.91 11.61
N LEU A 254 -13.18 -18.74 11.92
CA LEU A 254 -12.12 -18.41 10.97
C LEU A 254 -11.41 -19.67 10.51
N LEU A 255 -11.27 -19.81 9.20
CA LEU A 255 -10.59 -20.93 8.57
C LEU A 255 -9.16 -20.54 8.16
N ALA A 256 -8.22 -21.45 8.36
CA ALA A 256 -6.91 -21.39 7.74
C ALA A 256 -7.08 -21.39 6.21
N VAL A 257 -6.57 -20.35 5.54
CA VAL A 257 -6.70 -20.16 4.10
C VAL A 257 -5.71 -21.03 3.31
N ALA A 258 -4.75 -21.66 3.97
CA ALA A 258 -3.78 -22.54 3.34
C ALA A 258 -3.25 -23.56 4.34
N ASP A 259 -2.59 -24.60 3.82
CA ASP A 259 -1.67 -25.39 4.63
C ASP A 259 -0.49 -24.50 4.99
N ALA A 260 -0.22 -24.30 6.28
CA ALA A 260 0.71 -23.27 6.73
C ALA A 260 1.28 -23.57 8.12
N THR A 261 2.32 -22.83 8.51
CA THR A 261 2.85 -22.84 9.88
C THR A 261 2.42 -21.58 10.62
N VAL A 262 1.93 -21.72 11.85
CA VAL A 262 1.58 -20.57 12.71
C VAL A 262 2.88 -19.94 13.22
N VAL A 263 3.11 -18.67 12.88
CA VAL A 263 4.30 -17.92 13.33
C VAL A 263 3.99 -16.86 14.38
N VAL A 264 2.74 -16.41 14.45
CA VAL A 264 2.23 -15.55 15.52
C VAL A 264 0.83 -16.02 15.92
N ALA A 265 0.56 -16.03 17.23
CA ALA A 265 -0.75 -16.29 17.81
C ALA A 265 -0.87 -15.47 19.12
N VAL A 266 -1.79 -14.52 19.16
CA VAL A 266 -1.99 -13.59 20.28
C VAL A 266 -3.44 -13.61 20.70
N ASP A 267 -3.69 -13.81 22.00
CA ASP A 267 -5.03 -13.98 22.57
C ASP A 267 -5.12 -13.42 24.00
N GLU A 268 -4.84 -12.13 24.14
CA GLU A 268 -4.70 -11.45 25.44
C GLU A 268 -5.50 -10.16 25.56
N PHE A 269 -6.07 -9.66 24.46
CA PHE A 269 -6.79 -8.40 24.42
C PHE A 269 -8.30 -8.61 24.52
N ALA A 270 -8.97 -7.70 25.24
CA ALA A 270 -10.42 -7.64 25.24
C ALA A 270 -10.94 -6.97 23.96
N ASP A 271 -12.21 -7.21 23.64
CA ASP A 271 -12.89 -6.47 22.59
C ASP A 271 -13.07 -5.00 22.96
N GLN A 272 -13.03 -4.14 21.94
CA GLN A 272 -13.43 -2.75 22.02
C GLN A 272 -14.95 -2.62 22.00
N VAL A 273 -15.45 -1.50 22.51
CA VAL A 273 -16.83 -1.07 22.29
C VAL A 273 -16.94 -0.52 20.86
N PRO A 274 -17.80 -1.09 19.99
CA PRO A 274 -17.95 -0.60 18.62
C PRO A 274 -18.51 0.82 18.52
N GLY A 275 -18.34 1.42 17.33
CA GLY A 275 -18.85 2.74 16.96
C GLY A 275 -17.81 3.86 17.03
N ALA A 276 -16.59 3.58 17.50
CA ALA A 276 -15.47 4.52 17.43
C ALA A 276 -14.13 3.79 17.48
N ILE A 277 -13.15 4.34 16.75
CA ILE A 277 -11.75 3.90 16.88
C ILE A 277 -11.26 4.19 18.30
N PRO A 278 -10.69 3.20 19.02
CA PRO A 278 -10.24 3.38 20.38
C PRO A 278 -9.09 4.38 20.49
N THR A 279 -9.01 5.06 21.63
CA THR A 279 -7.90 5.98 21.91
C THR A 279 -6.88 5.31 22.83
N GLY A 280 -5.59 5.54 22.57
CA GLY A 280 -4.52 5.07 23.46
C GLY A 280 -4.08 3.62 23.25
N VAL A 281 -4.54 2.93 22.21
CA VAL A 281 -4.01 1.62 21.80
C VAL A 281 -2.56 1.79 21.38
N ALA A 282 -1.66 0.98 21.95
CA ALA A 282 -0.26 1.02 21.57
C ALA A 282 -0.09 0.51 20.14
N VAL A 283 0.92 1.01 19.41
CA VAL A 283 1.19 0.57 18.03
C VAL A 283 1.36 -0.96 17.97
N SER A 284 1.99 -1.58 18.96
CA SER A 284 2.17 -3.04 19.03
C SER A 284 0.89 -3.83 19.29
N GLU A 285 -0.20 -3.17 19.69
CA GLU A 285 -1.50 -3.78 20.02
C GLU A 285 -2.54 -3.51 18.93
N ALA A 286 -2.14 -2.86 17.82
CA ALA A 286 -3.06 -2.41 16.78
C ALA A 286 -3.87 -3.56 16.16
N ASP A 287 -3.25 -4.73 15.99
CA ASP A 287 -3.90 -5.91 15.40
C ASP A 287 -4.80 -6.67 16.39
N GLY A 288 -4.75 -6.32 17.68
CA GLY A 288 -5.51 -7.01 18.74
C GLY A 288 -5.09 -8.47 18.89
N ASN A 289 -6.07 -9.34 19.18
CA ASN A 289 -5.86 -10.77 19.09
C ASN A 289 -5.74 -11.14 17.61
N HIS A 290 -4.69 -11.88 17.26
CA HIS A 290 -4.39 -12.14 15.86
C HIS A 290 -3.57 -13.40 15.65
N ILE A 291 -3.61 -13.90 14.43
CA ILE A 291 -2.84 -15.05 13.96
C ILE A 291 -2.09 -14.62 12.69
N ILE A 292 -0.81 -14.97 12.61
CA ILE A 292 -0.04 -14.89 11.36
C ILE A 292 0.38 -16.29 10.96
N LEU A 293 0.02 -16.68 9.74
CA LEU A 293 0.45 -17.94 9.12
C LEU A 293 1.56 -17.66 8.10
N ASP A 294 2.63 -18.45 8.17
CA ASP A 294 3.67 -18.55 7.14
C ASP A 294 3.22 -19.54 6.07
N LEU A 295 3.00 -19.02 4.86
CA LEU A 295 2.56 -19.76 3.69
C LEU A 295 3.74 -20.42 2.93
N GLY A 296 4.96 -20.16 3.37
CA GLY A 296 6.19 -20.47 2.65
C GLY A 296 6.49 -19.43 1.56
N ASN A 297 7.68 -19.54 0.96
CA ASN A 297 8.15 -18.68 -0.14
C ASN A 297 8.12 -17.17 0.13
N GLY A 298 8.09 -16.75 1.41
CA GLY A 298 8.11 -15.35 1.81
C GLY A 298 6.72 -14.68 1.89
N GLY A 299 5.63 -15.43 1.77
CA GLY A 299 4.26 -14.91 1.97
C GLY A 299 3.73 -15.24 3.36
N TYR A 300 3.16 -14.24 4.03
CA TYR A 300 2.52 -14.38 5.34
C TYR A 300 1.09 -13.86 5.27
N VAL A 301 0.14 -14.50 5.94
CA VAL A 301 -1.25 -14.03 6.02
C VAL A 301 -1.62 -13.67 7.45
N LEU A 302 -2.19 -12.48 7.63
CA LEU A 302 -2.71 -11.99 8.90
C LEU A 302 -4.22 -12.26 9.01
N TYR A 303 -4.65 -12.63 10.20
CA TYR A 303 -6.02 -12.55 10.69
C TYR A 303 -6.01 -11.69 11.95
N ALA A 304 -6.64 -10.52 11.92
CA ALA A 304 -6.64 -9.59 13.06
C ALA A 304 -8.03 -9.39 13.66
N HIS A 305 -8.07 -8.74 14.82
CA HIS A 305 -9.29 -8.40 15.57
C HIS A 305 -10.08 -9.61 16.07
N LEU A 306 -9.40 -10.70 16.44
CA LEU A 306 -10.05 -11.95 16.87
C LEU A 306 -10.76 -11.81 18.23
N GLU A 307 -11.78 -12.65 18.42
CA GLU A 307 -12.55 -12.72 19.67
C GLU A 307 -11.64 -13.18 20.82
N PRO A 308 -11.73 -12.54 22.02
CA PRO A 308 -10.94 -12.93 23.19
C PRO A 308 -11.20 -14.39 23.61
N GLY A 309 -10.13 -15.16 23.79
CA GLY A 309 -10.18 -16.57 24.16
C GLY A 309 -10.57 -17.50 23.00
N SER A 310 -10.55 -17.02 21.76
CA SER A 310 -10.97 -17.80 20.59
C SER A 310 -9.81 -18.41 19.80
N VAL A 311 -8.57 -17.92 19.97
CA VAL A 311 -7.42 -18.38 19.19
C VAL A 311 -7.15 -19.86 19.50
N ALA A 312 -7.31 -20.70 18.49
CA ALA A 312 -7.36 -22.16 18.65
C ALA A 312 -6.05 -22.87 18.29
N VAL A 313 -4.98 -22.11 18.05
CA VAL A 313 -3.68 -22.60 17.56
C VAL A 313 -2.51 -22.01 18.34
N ALA A 314 -1.37 -22.68 18.30
CA ALA A 314 -0.14 -22.20 18.94
C ALA A 314 0.99 -21.93 17.93
N VAL A 315 1.90 -21.01 18.27
CA VAL A 315 3.12 -20.77 17.47
C VAL A 315 3.90 -22.07 17.26
N GLY A 316 4.27 -22.34 16.02
CA GLY A 316 4.96 -23.56 15.58
C GLY A 316 4.03 -24.71 15.16
N GLU A 317 2.71 -24.57 15.35
CA GLU A 317 1.73 -25.53 14.85
C GLU A 317 1.61 -25.47 13.32
N THR A 318 1.41 -26.63 12.68
CA THR A 318 1.02 -26.70 11.27
C THR A 318 -0.49 -26.83 11.19
N VAL A 319 -1.12 -25.95 10.41
CA VAL A 319 -2.56 -25.96 10.15
C VAL A 319 -2.83 -26.46 8.73
N GLN A 320 -4.00 -27.06 8.53
CA GLN A 320 -4.48 -27.44 7.19
C GLN A 320 -5.47 -26.41 6.67
N LYS A 321 -5.50 -26.18 5.36
CA LYS A 321 -6.51 -25.35 4.72
C LYS A 321 -7.92 -25.81 5.14
N GLY A 322 -8.75 -24.89 5.62
CA GLY A 322 -10.09 -25.17 6.12
C GLY A 322 -10.16 -25.58 7.59
N GLN A 323 -9.04 -25.68 8.31
CA GLN A 323 -9.02 -25.86 9.77
C GLN A 323 -9.54 -24.59 10.46
N VAL A 324 -10.39 -24.74 11.47
CA VAL A 324 -10.80 -23.61 12.33
C VAL A 324 -9.61 -23.20 13.20
N ILE A 325 -9.24 -21.92 13.16
CA ILE A 325 -8.08 -21.36 13.87
C ILE A 325 -8.43 -20.27 14.88
N GLY A 326 -9.65 -19.73 14.83
CA GLY A 326 -10.11 -18.68 15.73
C GLY A 326 -11.55 -18.27 15.43
N ARG A 327 -12.02 -17.17 16.04
CA ARG A 327 -13.29 -16.54 15.71
C ARG A 327 -13.13 -15.03 15.53
N VAL A 328 -13.97 -14.44 14.68
CA VAL A 328 -14.04 -12.98 14.49
C VAL A 328 -14.46 -12.30 15.79
N GLY A 329 -13.76 -11.23 16.16
CA GLY A 329 -14.06 -10.42 17.33
C GLY A 329 -14.03 -8.92 17.01
N ASN A 330 -13.56 -8.13 17.98
CA ASN A 330 -13.42 -6.69 17.88
C ASN A 330 -12.26 -6.16 18.76
N SER A 331 -11.16 -6.91 18.87
CA SER A 331 -10.00 -6.52 19.70
C SER A 331 -9.00 -5.65 18.92
N GLY A 332 -8.16 -4.88 19.62
CA GLY A 332 -7.14 -4.04 18.98
C GLY A 332 -7.64 -2.66 18.54
N ASN A 333 -7.08 -2.12 17.45
CA ASN A 333 -7.41 -0.80 16.90
C ASN A 333 -8.50 -0.90 15.81
N THR A 334 -9.72 -1.20 16.23
CA THR A 334 -10.90 -1.43 15.37
C THR A 334 -12.09 -0.58 15.83
N SER A 335 -12.97 -0.20 14.90
CA SER A 335 -14.24 0.51 15.21
C SER A 335 -15.47 -0.40 15.25
N GLU A 336 -15.45 -1.54 14.58
CA GLU A 336 -16.56 -2.50 14.56
C GLU A 336 -16.08 -3.94 14.29
N PRO A 337 -16.85 -4.97 14.68
CA PRO A 337 -16.50 -6.36 14.41
C PRO A 337 -16.34 -6.66 12.91
N HIS A 338 -15.15 -7.08 12.52
CA HIS A 338 -14.80 -7.52 11.16
C HIS A 338 -13.59 -8.46 11.22
N LEU A 339 -13.31 -9.17 10.14
CA LEU A 339 -12.00 -9.80 9.95
C LEU A 339 -11.16 -8.93 9.03
N HIS A 340 -10.11 -8.31 9.58
CA HIS A 340 -9.04 -7.74 8.76
C HIS A 340 -8.11 -8.88 8.30
N LEU A 341 -8.02 -9.07 6.98
CA LEU A 341 -7.20 -10.10 6.36
C LEU A 341 -6.33 -9.53 5.24
N HIS A 342 -5.04 -9.84 5.27
CA HIS A 342 -4.12 -9.48 4.18
C HIS A 342 -2.93 -10.43 4.06
N VAL A 343 -2.22 -10.34 2.92
CA VAL A 343 -0.94 -11.01 2.70
C VAL A 343 0.20 -9.99 2.78
N MET A 344 1.34 -10.41 3.33
CA MET A 344 2.52 -9.59 3.64
C MET A 344 3.81 -10.29 3.22
N ASP A 345 4.88 -9.52 3.02
CA ASP A 345 6.24 -10.02 2.70
C ASP A 345 7.11 -10.35 3.93
N ALA A 346 6.61 -10.06 5.14
CA ALA A 346 7.24 -10.38 6.42
C ALA A 346 6.17 -10.70 7.48
N PRO A 347 6.51 -11.43 8.57
CA PRO A 347 5.55 -11.82 9.60
C PRO A 347 5.25 -10.67 10.59
N SER A 348 4.90 -9.49 10.08
CA SER A 348 4.55 -8.33 10.89
C SER A 348 3.54 -7.45 10.14
N ALA A 349 2.32 -7.36 10.67
CA ALA A 349 1.23 -6.55 10.12
C ALA A 349 1.60 -5.09 9.87
N LEU A 350 2.55 -4.56 10.64
CA LEU A 350 2.91 -3.14 10.68
C LEU A 350 4.31 -2.86 10.10
N VAL A 351 5.13 -3.89 9.92
CA VAL A 351 6.53 -3.81 9.46
C VAL A 351 6.73 -4.77 8.29
N ALA A 352 5.84 -4.66 7.30
CA ALA A 352 5.84 -5.42 6.07
C ALA A 352 5.11 -4.63 4.98
N ASP A 353 5.40 -4.92 3.72
CA ASP A 353 4.59 -4.43 2.61
C ASP A 353 3.44 -5.41 2.34
N GLY A 354 2.25 -4.85 2.08
CA GLY A 354 1.09 -5.61 1.65
C GLY A 354 1.29 -6.16 0.24
N LEU A 355 1.12 -7.47 0.08
CA LEU A 355 1.21 -8.16 -1.21
C LEU A 355 -0.20 -8.44 -1.76
N PRO A 356 -0.41 -8.38 -3.08
CA PRO A 356 -1.67 -8.82 -3.64
C PRO A 356 -1.84 -10.33 -3.44
N TYR A 357 -3.09 -10.75 -3.37
CA TYR A 357 -3.49 -12.15 -3.29
C TYR A 357 -4.80 -12.36 -4.04
N VAL A 358 -5.16 -13.61 -4.24
CA VAL A 358 -6.42 -14.01 -4.89
C VAL A 358 -7.03 -15.18 -4.12
N PHE A 359 -8.32 -15.42 -4.30
CA PHE A 359 -8.96 -16.61 -3.73
C PHE A 359 -9.10 -17.73 -4.77
N GLU A 360 -8.94 -18.97 -4.33
CA GLU A 360 -9.02 -20.16 -5.17
C GLU A 360 -10.39 -20.27 -5.82
N ASN A 361 -11.48 -20.03 -5.08
CA ASN A 361 -12.85 -20.06 -5.58
C ASN A 361 -13.81 -19.32 -4.64
N TYR A 362 -14.78 -18.62 -5.22
CA TYR A 362 -15.93 -18.01 -4.55
C TYR A 362 -17.00 -17.66 -5.59
N GLU A 363 -18.21 -17.33 -5.12
CA GLU A 363 -19.28 -16.80 -5.96
C GLU A 363 -19.62 -15.37 -5.54
N ILE A 364 -19.82 -14.48 -6.50
CA ILE A 364 -20.39 -13.16 -6.22
C ILE A 364 -21.91 -13.26 -6.30
N THR A 365 -22.58 -12.87 -5.22
CA THR A 365 -24.04 -12.86 -5.08
C THR A 365 -24.62 -11.45 -5.08
N GLY A 366 -23.80 -10.43 -4.85
CA GLY A 366 -24.21 -9.03 -4.89
C GLY A 366 -23.04 -8.05 -4.95
N ILE A 367 -23.32 -6.80 -5.27
CA ILE A 367 -22.33 -5.71 -5.31
C ILE A 367 -22.96 -4.42 -4.76
N ASN A 368 -22.29 -3.74 -3.84
CA ASN A 368 -22.69 -2.37 -3.46
C ASN A 368 -22.18 -1.36 -4.48
N LEU A 369 -23.02 -1.01 -5.46
CA LEU A 369 -22.68 0.00 -6.48
C LEU A 369 -22.88 1.44 -5.99
N ALA A 370 -23.49 1.65 -4.82
CA ALA A 370 -23.63 2.97 -4.21
C ALA A 370 -22.32 3.44 -3.54
N GLY A 371 -21.36 2.53 -3.33
CA GLY A 371 -19.99 2.82 -2.93
C GLY A 371 -19.80 2.92 -1.42
N THR A 372 -18.57 3.23 -1.00
CA THR A 372 -18.12 3.18 0.41
C THR A 372 -18.98 4.04 1.33
N ALA A 373 -19.48 5.20 0.88
CA ALA A 373 -20.30 6.06 1.71
C ALA A 373 -21.67 5.44 2.08
N ASP A 374 -22.25 4.61 1.20
CA ASP A 374 -23.48 3.87 1.48
C ASP A 374 -23.21 2.75 2.48
N PHE A 375 -22.11 2.02 2.28
CA PHE A 375 -21.69 0.95 3.18
C PHE A 375 -21.34 1.46 4.58
N ASP A 376 -20.56 2.54 4.69
CA ASP A 376 -20.25 3.21 5.95
C ASP A 376 -21.52 3.64 6.69
N ASN A 377 -22.52 4.13 5.97
CA ASN A 377 -23.80 4.51 6.57
C ASN A 377 -24.54 3.26 7.10
N ALA A 378 -24.53 2.16 6.37
CA ALA A 378 -25.10 0.89 6.83
C ALA A 378 -24.39 0.36 8.08
N ALA A 379 -23.06 0.36 8.09
CA ALA A 379 -22.24 -0.04 9.24
C ALA A 379 -22.43 0.87 10.47
N ALA A 380 -22.68 2.17 10.27
CA ALA A 380 -22.90 3.12 11.35
C ALA A 380 -24.35 3.11 11.91
N THR A 381 -25.35 2.78 11.10
CA THR A 381 -26.77 2.96 11.46
C THR A 381 -27.55 1.66 11.63
N GLY A 382 -27.06 0.56 11.06
CA GLY A 382 -27.78 -0.72 11.00
C GLY A 382 -28.88 -0.74 9.93
N GLU A 383 -28.98 0.32 9.12
CA GLU A 383 -29.84 0.33 7.94
C GLU A 383 -29.27 -0.58 6.84
N PRO A 384 -30.11 -1.12 5.96
CA PRO A 384 -29.66 -1.93 4.83
C PRO A 384 -28.65 -1.22 3.92
N ALA A 385 -27.56 -1.90 3.59
CA ALA A 385 -26.67 -1.50 2.50
C ALA A 385 -27.37 -1.70 1.14
N THR A 386 -27.06 -0.83 0.18
CA THR A 386 -27.64 -0.87 -1.17
C THR A 386 -26.93 -1.93 -2.03
N ILE A 387 -27.34 -3.19 -1.87
CA ILE A 387 -26.78 -4.32 -2.63
C ILE A 387 -27.55 -4.56 -3.92
N THR A 388 -26.84 -4.50 -5.05
CA THR A 388 -27.34 -4.97 -6.35
C THR A 388 -27.11 -6.47 -6.44
N THR A 389 -28.18 -7.26 -6.44
CA THR A 389 -28.11 -8.72 -6.54
C THR A 389 -27.54 -9.17 -7.89
N VAL A 390 -26.71 -10.21 -7.85
CA VAL A 390 -26.19 -10.94 -9.01
C VAL A 390 -26.90 -12.29 -9.09
N ASP A 391 -27.78 -12.45 -10.08
CA ASP A 391 -28.58 -13.67 -10.28
C ASP A 391 -28.55 -14.11 -11.78
N PRO A 392 -28.03 -15.31 -12.11
CA PRO A 392 -27.40 -16.26 -11.18
C PRO A 392 -26.07 -15.72 -10.61
N PRO A 393 -25.63 -16.18 -9.42
CA PRO A 393 -24.32 -15.87 -8.90
C PRO A 393 -23.20 -16.19 -9.91
N THR A 394 -22.16 -15.37 -9.95
CA THR A 394 -21.01 -15.58 -10.84
C THR A 394 -19.88 -16.25 -10.10
N SER A 395 -19.35 -17.35 -10.64
CA SER A 395 -18.20 -18.05 -10.04
C SER A 395 -16.89 -17.40 -10.46
N HIS A 396 -16.02 -17.14 -9.49
CA HIS A 396 -14.70 -16.54 -9.67
C HIS A 396 -13.61 -17.49 -9.18
N ARG A 397 -12.46 -17.49 -9.87
CA ARG A 397 -11.35 -18.40 -9.58
C ARG A 397 -10.02 -17.70 -9.76
N ASN A 398 -9.15 -17.76 -8.76
CA ASN A 398 -7.84 -17.09 -8.77
C ASN A 398 -7.94 -15.59 -9.09
N GLN A 399 -8.97 -14.94 -8.54
CA GLN A 399 -9.20 -13.51 -8.65
C GLN A 399 -9.30 -12.88 -7.26
N LEU A 400 -9.00 -11.59 -7.19
CA LEU A 400 -9.20 -10.76 -6.02
C LEU A 400 -10.65 -10.21 -6.04
N PRO A 401 -11.47 -10.45 -5.01
CA PRO A 401 -12.76 -9.79 -4.87
C PRO A 401 -12.59 -8.28 -4.92
N MET A 402 -13.31 -7.62 -5.82
CA MET A 402 -13.33 -6.16 -5.86
C MET A 402 -14.04 -5.59 -4.63
N ASP A 403 -13.68 -4.37 -4.25
CA ASP A 403 -14.29 -3.65 -3.13
C ASP A 403 -15.82 -3.68 -3.21
N LEU A 404 -16.44 -3.93 -2.07
CA LEU A 404 -17.88 -4.04 -1.83
C LEU A 404 -18.60 -5.13 -2.64
N THR A 405 -17.88 -6.16 -3.06
CA THR A 405 -18.49 -7.40 -3.56
C THR A 405 -18.98 -8.25 -2.40
N VAL A 406 -20.22 -8.75 -2.53
CA VAL A 406 -20.83 -9.70 -1.60
C VAL A 406 -20.61 -11.10 -2.15
N VAL A 407 -19.94 -11.94 -1.36
CA VAL A 407 -19.47 -13.25 -1.76
C VAL A 407 -20.10 -14.36 -0.94
N ARG A 408 -20.17 -15.52 -1.57
CA ARG A 408 -20.43 -16.81 -0.96
C ARG A 408 -19.23 -17.72 -1.17
N TRP A 409 -18.87 -18.45 -0.12
CA TRP A 409 -17.87 -19.50 -0.17
C TRP A 409 -18.58 -20.84 -0.40
N PRO A 410 -18.38 -21.51 -1.55
CA PRO A 410 -18.98 -22.83 -1.79
C PRO A 410 -18.42 -23.86 -0.79
N GLU A 411 -19.27 -24.84 -0.41
CA GLU A 411 -18.93 -25.89 0.57
C GLU A 411 -17.91 -26.91 0.08
#